data_AF-A0A815IHK0-F1
#
_entry.id   AF-A0A815IHK0-F1
#
_cell.length_a   1.000
_cell.length_b   1.000
_cell.length_c   1.000
_cell.angle_alpha   90.00
_cell.angle_beta   90.00
_cell.angle_gamma   90.00
#
_symmetry.space_group_name_H-M   'P 1'
#
loop_
_entity.id
_entity.type
_entity.pdbx_description
1 polymer ?
#
loop_
_entity_poly.entity_id
_entity_poly.type
_entity_poly.pdbx_seq_one_letter_code
_entity_poly.pdbx_strand_id
1 'polypeptide(L)'
;MYLSWIDYGVIALLLCVSVAIGIYHGCIHSKQRTTKEFLIANGRMGYLERRFSLTVRIAVTINFILIIVTVNLYGPSLALSQVTGLNLWLTISVCGLICTLYTSIGGMKAVIWTDAIQSIIMFLGVILSIVFGFMDSGGVRKVFEIASAGDRLNLPSLSLNPSIRYTVFGLMVGSSLYAIAGMAVLQISAQRYLCVKSTRAAQGVAWLGYAFVIVTLLLSSLVALILYAKYSQCDPFRAKIIKKPDQVRMIRNQLTNHCCVHGKMHSVAVHPYKQKIN
;
A
#
# COMPACT_ATOMS: atom_id res chain seq x y z
N MET A 1 -14.08 6.74 16.25
CA MET A 1 -15.29 6.61 15.42
C MET A 1 -15.30 5.19 14.92
N TYR A 2 -16.15 4.33 15.50
CA TYR A 2 -16.49 3.07 14.84
C TYR A 2 -17.15 3.43 13.50
N LEU A 3 -16.90 2.64 12.46
CA LEU A 3 -17.51 2.87 11.14
C LEU A 3 -19.01 3.13 11.27
N SER A 4 -19.51 4.12 10.53
CA SER A 4 -20.94 4.24 10.34
C SER A 4 -21.45 3.03 9.57
N TRP A 5 -22.73 2.67 9.69
CA TRP A 5 -23.34 1.60 8.90
C TRP A 5 -23.11 1.79 7.39
N ILE A 6 -22.96 3.04 6.94
CA ILE A 6 -22.63 3.41 5.56
C ILE A 6 -21.26 2.87 5.16
N ASP A 7 -20.25 3.01 6.02
CA ASP A 7 -18.89 2.57 5.71
C ASP A 7 -18.80 1.03 5.63
N TYR A 8 -19.51 0.32 6.50
CA TYR A 8 -19.63 -1.15 6.41
C TYR A 8 -20.35 -1.55 5.13
N GLY A 9 -21.40 -0.80 4.74
CA GLY A 9 -22.09 -0.96 3.47
C GLY A 9 -21.16 -0.78 2.27
N VAL A 10 -20.26 0.23 2.29
CA VAL A 10 -19.29 0.46 1.22
C VAL A 10 -18.27 -0.69 1.14
N ILE A 11 -17.72 -1.15 2.26
CA ILE A 11 -16.76 -2.28 2.27
C ILE A 11 -17.43 -3.56 1.78
N ALA A 12 -18.64 -3.86 2.26
CA ALA A 12 -19.41 -5.02 1.84
C ALA A 12 -19.76 -4.94 0.34
N LEU A 13 -20.19 -3.77 -0.14
CA LEU A 13 -20.46 -3.54 -1.56
C LEU A 13 -19.21 -3.75 -2.42
N LEU A 14 -18.05 -3.23 -2.01
CA LEU A 14 -16.79 -3.43 -2.73
C LEU A 14 -16.38 -4.90 -2.80
N LEU A 15 -16.51 -5.62 -1.69
CA LEU A 15 -16.23 -7.07 -1.65
C LEU A 15 -17.22 -7.84 -2.53
N CYS A 16 -18.52 -7.51 -2.46
CA CYS A 16 -19.55 -8.12 -3.28
C CYS A 16 -19.34 -7.85 -4.78
N VAL A 17 -18.95 -6.63 -5.16
CA VAL A 17 -18.63 -6.27 -6.55
C VAL A 17 -17.41 -7.05 -7.04
N SER A 18 -16.36 -7.18 -6.23
CA SER A 18 -15.17 -7.99 -6.57
C SER A 18 -15.53 -9.47 -6.78
N VAL A 19 -16.33 -10.03 -5.87
CA VAL A 19 -16.84 -11.41 -5.98
C VAL A 19 -17.74 -11.57 -7.20
N ALA A 20 -18.64 -10.62 -7.47
CA ALA A 20 -19.53 -10.65 -8.62
C ALA A 20 -18.77 -10.59 -9.95
N ILE A 21 -17.71 -9.78 -10.06
CA ILE A 21 -16.84 -9.72 -11.24
C ILE A 21 -16.10 -11.05 -11.42
N GLY A 22 -15.58 -11.63 -10.33
CA GLY A 22 -14.93 -12.93 -10.32
C GLY A 22 -15.86 -14.05 -10.81
N ILE A 23 -17.09 -14.11 -10.29
CA ILE A 23 -18.11 -15.08 -10.68
C ILE A 23 -18.58 -14.84 -12.12
N TYR A 24 -18.84 -13.58 -12.50
CA TYR A 24 -19.26 -13.20 -13.86
C TYR A 24 -18.26 -13.71 -14.91
N HIS A 25 -16.97 -13.41 -14.73
CA HIS A 25 -15.94 -13.88 -15.65
C HIS A 25 -15.69 -15.40 -15.55
N GLY A 26 -15.80 -15.99 -14.35
CA GLY A 26 -15.63 -17.43 -14.15
C GLY A 26 -16.73 -18.26 -14.81
N CYS A 27 -18.00 -17.83 -14.70
CA CYS A 27 -19.16 -18.57 -15.21
C CYS A 27 -19.43 -18.31 -16.70
N ILE A 28 -19.32 -17.06 -17.17
CA ILE A 28 -19.69 -16.70 -18.56
C ILE A 28 -18.53 -16.93 -19.54
N HIS A 29 -17.28 -16.89 -19.07
CA HIS A 29 -16.11 -17.09 -19.93
C HIS A 29 -15.46 -18.47 -19.77
N SER A 30 -16.29 -19.50 -19.63
CA SER A 30 -15.95 -20.94 -19.56
C SER A 30 -15.03 -21.45 -20.71
N LYS A 31 -14.79 -20.65 -21.76
CA LYS A 31 -13.94 -21.04 -22.90
C LYS A 31 -12.43 -20.73 -22.77
N GLN A 32 -11.90 -20.27 -21.63
CA GLN A 32 -10.45 -20.25 -21.43
C GLN A 32 -9.95 -21.44 -20.60
N ARG A 33 -9.45 -22.45 -21.33
CA ARG A 33 -8.25 -23.24 -20.95
C ARG A 33 -7.22 -22.26 -20.35
N THR A 34 -6.60 -22.43 -19.20
CA THR A 34 -6.62 -23.46 -18.16
C THR A 34 -6.15 -22.80 -16.84
N THR A 35 -6.72 -23.20 -15.70
CA THR A 35 -6.17 -22.90 -14.35
C THR A 35 -4.70 -23.38 -14.23
N LYS A 36 -4.31 -24.40 -15.02
CA LYS A 36 -2.92 -24.86 -15.19
C LYS A 36 -2.03 -23.84 -15.93
N GLU A 37 -2.51 -23.18 -16.98
CA GLU A 37 -1.79 -22.06 -17.61
C GLU A 37 -1.69 -20.85 -16.68
N PHE A 38 -2.67 -20.63 -15.81
CA PHE A 38 -2.62 -19.57 -14.79
C PHE A 38 -1.58 -19.86 -13.71
N LEU A 39 -1.66 -21.03 -13.06
CA LEU A 39 -0.75 -21.44 -11.98
C LEU A 39 0.69 -21.63 -12.47
N ILE A 40 0.89 -22.09 -13.71
CA ILE A 40 2.21 -22.44 -14.24
C ILE A 40 2.72 -21.36 -15.23
N ALA A 41 1.93 -20.32 -15.54
CA ALA A 41 2.22 -19.37 -16.64
C ALA A 41 2.71 -20.09 -17.90
N ASN A 42 2.03 -21.18 -18.28
CA ASN A 42 2.37 -22.03 -19.41
C ASN A 42 3.84 -22.56 -19.41
N GLY A 43 4.42 -22.81 -18.22
CA GLY A 43 5.81 -23.26 -18.07
C GLY A 43 6.87 -22.16 -18.31
N ARG A 44 6.44 -20.91 -18.57
CA ARG A 44 7.33 -19.79 -18.90
C ARG A 44 7.99 -19.14 -17.68
N MET A 45 7.39 -19.30 -16.50
CA MET A 45 8.07 -18.97 -15.23
C MET A 45 9.18 -19.98 -14.87
N GLY A 46 9.40 -21.01 -15.68
CA GLY A 46 10.51 -21.96 -15.55
C GLY A 46 11.88 -21.41 -15.94
N TYR A 47 12.02 -20.10 -16.22
CA TYR A 47 13.32 -19.51 -16.55
C TYR A 47 14.38 -19.79 -15.46
N LEU A 48 14.03 -19.62 -14.18
CA LEU A 48 14.93 -19.89 -13.06
C LEU A 48 15.40 -21.36 -13.03
N GLU A 49 14.51 -22.29 -13.35
CA GLU A 49 14.84 -23.72 -13.41
C GLU A 49 15.70 -24.07 -14.63
N ARG A 50 15.40 -23.49 -15.80
CA ARG A 50 16.19 -23.68 -17.02
C ARG A 50 17.58 -23.05 -16.94
N ARG A 51 17.72 -21.91 -16.26
CA ARG A 51 18.97 -21.14 -16.16
C ARG A 51 19.88 -21.61 -15.02
N PHE A 52 19.29 -22.06 -13.91
CA PHE A 52 19.99 -22.50 -12.71
C PHE A 52 19.63 -23.95 -12.38
N SER A 53 18.58 -24.17 -11.60
CA SER A 53 18.12 -25.50 -11.20
C SER A 53 16.74 -25.45 -10.54
N LEU A 54 16.11 -26.61 -10.38
CA LEU A 54 14.84 -26.76 -9.67
C LEU A 54 14.93 -26.29 -8.22
N THR A 55 16.06 -26.52 -7.55
CA THR A 55 16.29 -26.10 -6.15
C THR A 55 16.20 -24.58 -6.00
N VAL A 56 16.83 -23.83 -6.91
CA VAL A 56 16.78 -22.36 -6.89
C VAL A 56 15.35 -21.87 -7.12
N ARG A 57 14.62 -22.48 -8.06
CA ARG A 57 13.21 -22.15 -8.32
C ARG A 57 12.34 -22.35 -7.07
N ILE A 58 12.50 -23.47 -6.37
CA ILE A 58 11.74 -23.78 -5.15
C ILE A 58 12.08 -22.76 -4.05
N ALA A 59 13.37 -22.50 -3.81
CA ALA A 59 13.81 -21.55 -2.79
C ALA A 59 13.24 -20.14 -3.01
N VAL A 60 13.29 -19.64 -4.25
CA VAL A 60 12.74 -18.33 -4.62
C VAL A 60 11.22 -18.31 -4.45
N THR A 61 10.52 -19.38 -4.84
CA THR A 61 9.06 -19.47 -4.70
C THR A 61 8.62 -19.47 -3.23
N ILE A 62 9.32 -20.21 -2.36
CA ILE A 62 9.06 -20.22 -0.91
C ILE A 62 9.27 -18.82 -0.32
N ASN A 63 10.37 -18.14 -0.69
CA ASN A 63 10.65 -16.79 -0.23
C ASN A 63 9.53 -15.80 -0.64
N PHE A 64 9.04 -15.91 -1.88
CA PHE A 64 7.93 -15.08 -2.37
C PHE A 64 6.64 -15.31 -1.58
N ILE A 65 6.27 -16.56 -1.31
CA ILE A 65 5.08 -16.88 -0.52
C ILE A 65 5.22 -16.35 0.91
N LEU A 66 6.36 -16.59 1.56
CA LEU A 66 6.56 -16.21 2.96
C LEU A 66 6.61 -14.70 3.18
N ILE A 67 7.25 -13.95 2.28
CA ILE A 67 7.46 -12.51 2.49
C ILE A 67 6.38 -11.69 1.80
N ILE A 68 6.21 -11.84 0.48
CA ILE A 68 5.39 -10.93 -0.31
C ILE A 68 3.90 -11.17 -0.06
N VAL A 69 3.45 -12.43 -0.07
CA VAL A 69 2.03 -12.73 0.16
C VAL A 69 1.62 -12.36 1.59
N THR A 70 2.45 -12.68 2.58
CA THR A 70 2.19 -12.35 4.00
C THR A 70 2.08 -10.85 4.23
N VAL A 71 3.02 -10.04 3.72
CA VAL A 71 2.99 -8.58 3.89
C VAL A 71 1.77 -7.96 3.19
N ASN A 72 1.46 -8.42 1.98
CA ASN A 72 0.31 -7.92 1.22
C ASN A 72 -1.04 -8.31 1.83
N LEU A 73 -1.14 -9.43 2.55
CA LEU A 73 -2.36 -9.82 3.25
C LEU A 73 -2.47 -9.13 4.63
N TYR A 74 -1.34 -8.94 5.32
CA TYR A 74 -1.31 -8.34 6.64
C TYR A 74 -1.74 -6.87 6.64
N GLY A 75 -1.24 -6.06 5.70
CA GLY A 75 -1.53 -4.61 5.66
C GLY A 75 -3.03 -4.27 5.60
N PRO A 76 -3.78 -4.77 4.60
CA PRO A 76 -5.23 -4.57 4.51
C PRO A 76 -5.99 -5.17 5.69
N SER A 77 -5.58 -6.34 6.20
CA SER A 77 -6.22 -6.99 7.34
C SER A 77 -6.01 -6.22 8.65
N LEU A 78 -4.83 -5.63 8.84
CA LEU A 78 -4.56 -4.73 9.95
C LEU A 78 -5.44 -3.48 9.85
N ALA A 79 -5.48 -2.83 8.68
CA ALA A 79 -6.34 -1.68 8.46
C ALA A 79 -7.81 -2.02 8.73
N LEU A 80 -8.30 -3.16 8.24
CA LEU A 80 -9.67 -3.62 8.46
C LEU A 80 -9.96 -3.96 9.93
N SER A 81 -9.03 -4.62 10.63
CA SER A 81 -9.15 -4.91 12.07
C SER A 81 -9.18 -3.63 12.89
N GLN A 82 -8.35 -2.63 12.55
CA GLN A 82 -8.35 -1.35 13.25
C GLN A 82 -9.66 -0.58 13.05
N VAL A 83 -10.28 -0.64 11.88
CA VAL A 83 -11.51 0.14 11.64
C VAL A 83 -12.77 -0.58 12.13
N THR A 84 -12.80 -1.92 12.07
CA THR A 84 -13.95 -2.72 12.50
C THR A 84 -13.92 -3.07 13.99
N GLY A 85 -12.75 -3.03 14.64
CA GLY A 85 -12.54 -3.53 15.99
C GLY A 85 -12.50 -5.06 16.08
N LEU A 86 -12.53 -5.77 14.95
CA LEU A 86 -12.48 -7.24 14.91
C LEU A 86 -11.08 -7.76 15.25
N ASN A 87 -11.02 -8.99 15.74
CA ASN A 87 -9.77 -9.69 15.97
C ASN A 87 -8.94 -9.75 14.68
N LEU A 88 -7.65 -9.45 14.78
CA LEU A 88 -6.74 -9.43 13.63
C LEU A 88 -6.66 -10.78 12.92
N TRP A 89 -6.58 -11.89 13.66
CA TRP A 89 -6.51 -13.24 13.11
C TRP A 89 -7.77 -13.59 12.33
N LEU A 90 -8.95 -13.25 12.87
CA LEU A 90 -10.23 -13.42 12.17
C LEU A 90 -10.25 -12.64 10.86
N THR A 91 -9.77 -11.40 10.89
CA THR A 91 -9.75 -10.51 9.72
C THR A 91 -8.82 -11.06 8.63
N ILE A 92 -7.63 -11.55 9.01
CA ILE A 92 -6.68 -12.19 8.09
C ILE A 92 -7.32 -13.44 7.44
N SER A 93 -7.94 -14.31 8.24
CA SER A 93 -8.56 -15.55 7.74
C SER A 93 -9.70 -15.27 6.78
N VAL A 94 -10.60 -14.33 7.10
CA VAL A 94 -11.75 -13.97 6.25
C VAL A 94 -11.29 -13.32 4.95
N CYS A 95 -10.39 -12.32 5.01
CA CYS A 95 -9.85 -11.68 3.82
C CYS A 95 -9.11 -12.68 2.92
N GLY A 96 -8.28 -13.55 3.50
CA GLY A 96 -7.55 -14.58 2.78
C GLY A 96 -8.47 -15.59 2.10
N LEU A 97 -9.53 -16.04 2.80
CA LEU A 97 -10.51 -16.98 2.27
C LEU A 97 -11.27 -16.37 1.09
N ILE A 98 -11.84 -15.17 1.26
CA ILE A 98 -12.58 -14.46 0.20
C ILE A 98 -11.65 -14.25 -1.01
N CYS A 99 -10.43 -13.76 -0.78
CA CYS A 99 -9.44 -13.52 -1.83
C CYS A 99 -9.12 -14.79 -2.63
N THR A 100 -8.90 -15.90 -1.93
CA THR A 100 -8.60 -17.19 -2.55
C THR A 100 -9.78 -17.71 -3.35
N LEU A 101 -11.00 -17.64 -2.81
CA LEU A 101 -12.21 -18.12 -3.47
C LEU A 101 -12.50 -17.37 -4.77
N TYR A 102 -12.57 -16.03 -4.75
CA TYR A 102 -12.90 -15.30 -5.98
C TYR A 102 -11.77 -15.41 -7.02
N THR A 103 -10.50 -15.46 -6.59
CA THR A 103 -9.35 -15.59 -7.50
C THR A 103 -9.29 -16.97 -8.15
N SER A 104 -9.58 -18.03 -7.37
CA SER A 104 -9.61 -19.40 -7.89
C SER A 104 -10.74 -19.63 -8.91
N ILE A 105 -11.89 -18.97 -8.72
CA ILE A 105 -13.03 -19.03 -9.65
C ILE A 105 -12.77 -18.20 -10.91
N GLY A 106 -12.29 -16.96 -10.77
CA GLY A 106 -12.21 -16.00 -11.87
C GLY A 106 -10.95 -16.11 -12.74
N GLY A 107 -9.83 -16.64 -12.22
CA GLY A 107 -8.55 -16.73 -12.94
C GLY A 107 -7.95 -15.37 -13.32
N MET A 108 -6.88 -15.38 -14.15
CA MET A 108 -6.09 -14.17 -14.45
C MET A 108 -6.90 -13.01 -15.01
N LYS A 109 -7.86 -13.29 -15.90
CA LYS A 109 -8.67 -12.23 -16.52
C LYS A 109 -9.52 -11.50 -15.50
N ALA A 110 -10.16 -12.24 -14.58
CA ALA A 110 -10.92 -11.63 -13.51
C ALA A 110 -10.02 -10.79 -12.61
N VAL A 111 -8.85 -11.33 -12.22
CA VAL A 111 -7.87 -10.61 -11.39
C VAL A 111 -7.46 -9.29 -12.02
N ILE A 112 -7.15 -9.26 -13.32
CA ILE A 112 -6.77 -8.02 -14.02
C ILE A 112 -7.91 -6.98 -13.99
N TRP A 113 -9.16 -7.41 -14.19
CA TRP A 113 -10.31 -6.51 -14.15
C TRP A 113 -10.62 -5.99 -12.75
N THR A 114 -10.58 -6.87 -11.75
CA THR A 114 -10.76 -6.46 -10.35
C THR A 114 -9.66 -5.50 -9.93
N ASP A 115 -8.41 -5.74 -10.34
CA ASP A 115 -7.27 -4.85 -10.04
C ASP A 115 -7.41 -3.48 -10.72
N ALA A 116 -7.92 -3.43 -11.95
CA ALA A 116 -8.16 -2.18 -12.67
C ALA A 116 -9.20 -1.30 -11.97
N ILE A 117 -10.35 -1.89 -11.60
CA ILE A 117 -11.42 -1.20 -10.88
C ILE A 117 -10.92 -0.77 -9.49
N GLN A 118 -10.23 -1.66 -8.77
CA GLN A 118 -9.64 -1.38 -7.46
C GLN A 118 -8.66 -0.19 -7.53
N SER A 119 -7.82 -0.15 -8.57
CA SER A 119 -6.85 0.95 -8.76
C SER A 119 -7.54 2.30 -8.96
N ILE A 120 -8.62 2.35 -9.73
CA ILE A 120 -9.42 3.58 -9.93
C ILE A 120 -10.00 4.05 -8.59
N ILE A 121 -10.59 3.14 -7.82
CA ILE A 121 -11.20 3.45 -6.51
C ILE A 121 -10.15 3.95 -5.52
N MET A 122 -8.97 3.31 -5.47
CA MET A 122 -7.87 3.74 -4.60
C MET A 122 -7.37 5.14 -4.96
N PHE A 123 -7.24 5.45 -6.25
CA PHE A 123 -6.80 6.78 -6.70
C PHE A 123 -7.81 7.87 -6.35
N LEU A 124 -9.10 7.63 -6.57
CA LEU A 124 -10.15 8.53 -6.14
C LEU A 124 -10.10 8.76 -4.62
N GLY A 125 -9.93 7.69 -3.84
CA GLY A 125 -9.80 7.77 -2.38
C GLY A 125 -8.61 8.64 -1.93
N VAL A 126 -7.46 8.50 -2.58
CA VAL A 126 -6.27 9.31 -2.28
C VAL A 126 -6.48 10.78 -2.66
N ILE A 127 -7.04 11.06 -3.84
CA ILE A 127 -7.32 12.43 -4.28
C ILE A 127 -8.30 13.13 -3.32
N LEU A 128 -9.40 12.46 -2.97
CA LEU A 128 -10.36 12.98 -2.00
C LEU A 128 -9.72 13.21 -0.63
N SER A 129 -8.86 12.30 -0.19
CA SER A 129 -8.12 12.44 1.08
C SER A 129 -7.21 13.67 1.08
N ILE A 130 -6.58 14.00 -0.06
CA ILE A 130 -5.75 15.20 -0.21
C ILE A 130 -6.62 16.46 -0.17
N VAL A 131 -7.72 16.49 -0.92
CA VAL A 131 -8.63 17.65 -0.98
C VAL A 131 -9.20 17.96 0.40
N PHE A 132 -9.85 16.99 1.05
CA PHE A 132 -10.40 17.18 2.39
C PHE A 132 -9.31 17.43 3.43
N GLY A 133 -8.15 16.80 3.26
CA GLY A 133 -7.00 17.00 4.13
C GLY A 133 -6.50 18.44 4.12
N PHE A 134 -6.38 19.06 2.95
CA PHE A 134 -6.00 20.47 2.84
C PHE A 134 -7.09 21.41 3.37
N MET A 135 -8.36 21.15 3.08
CA MET A 135 -9.47 21.97 3.59
C MET A 135 -9.50 21.99 5.13
N ASP A 136 -9.39 20.82 5.75
CA ASP A 136 -9.42 20.67 7.21
C ASP A 136 -8.17 21.22 7.91
N SER A 137 -7.02 21.20 7.22
CA SER A 137 -5.75 21.72 7.76
C SER A 137 -5.61 23.26 7.61
N GLY A 138 -6.63 23.94 7.09
CA GLY A 138 -6.63 25.39 6.88
C GLY A 138 -5.94 25.85 5.60
N GLY A 139 -5.88 25.00 4.58
CA GLY A 139 -5.38 25.30 3.23
C GLY A 139 -3.98 24.77 2.95
N VAL A 140 -3.62 24.73 1.66
CA VAL A 140 -2.33 24.20 1.17
C VAL A 140 -1.15 24.95 1.77
N ARG A 141 -1.20 26.29 1.78
CA ARG A 141 -0.11 27.15 2.27
C ARG A 141 0.26 26.84 3.72
N LYS A 142 -0.75 26.70 4.59
CA LYS A 142 -0.54 26.41 6.02
C LYS A 142 0.11 25.04 6.23
N VAL A 143 -0.25 24.03 5.44
CA VAL A 143 0.39 22.71 5.50
C VAL A 143 1.88 22.78 5.16
N PHE A 144 2.25 23.50 4.11
CA PHE A 144 3.65 23.65 3.72
C PHE A 144 4.45 24.53 4.71
N GLU A 145 3.85 25.56 5.27
CA GLU A 145 4.47 26.38 6.33
C GLU A 145 4.79 25.53 7.58
N ILE A 146 3.83 24.71 8.05
CA ILE A 146 4.04 23.80 9.18
C ILE A 146 5.10 22.73 8.85
N ALA A 147 5.07 22.18 7.63
CA ALA A 147 6.05 21.19 7.19
C ALA A 147 7.47 21.77 7.10
N SER A 148 7.61 23.02 6.64
CA SER A 148 8.89 23.73 6.59
C SER A 148 9.40 24.03 8.00
N ALA A 149 8.53 24.47 8.92
CA ALA A 149 8.90 24.71 10.32
C ALA A 149 9.30 23.41 11.05
N GLY A 150 8.78 22.27 10.61
CA GLY A 150 9.09 20.95 11.15
C GLY A 150 10.27 20.22 10.50
N ASP A 151 11.07 20.91 9.67
CA ASP A 151 12.22 20.34 8.94
C ASP A 151 11.86 19.11 8.07
N ARG A 152 10.60 19.00 7.63
CA ARG A 152 10.11 17.84 6.85
C ARG A 152 10.29 17.99 5.35
N LEU A 153 10.66 19.18 4.88
CA LEU A 153 10.92 19.48 3.46
C LEU A 153 12.42 19.42 3.10
N ASN A 154 13.28 19.09 4.06
CA ASN A 154 14.72 19.01 3.84
C ASN A 154 15.09 17.84 2.92
N LEU A 155 15.98 18.10 1.97
CA LEU A 155 16.50 17.07 1.07
C LEU A 155 17.39 16.09 1.85
N PRO A 156 17.43 14.80 1.45
CA PRO A 156 18.35 13.83 2.04
C PRO A 156 19.81 14.30 1.93
N SER A 157 20.65 13.89 2.88
CA SER A 157 22.06 14.28 2.86
C SER A 157 22.78 13.66 1.66
N LEU A 158 23.73 14.41 1.09
CA LEU A 158 24.60 13.97 -0.02
C LEU A 158 25.79 13.12 0.45
N SER A 159 25.81 12.73 1.73
CA SER A 159 26.89 11.94 2.33
C SER A 159 26.91 10.50 1.80
N LEU A 160 28.11 9.96 1.57
CA LEU A 160 28.32 8.55 1.18
C LEU A 160 28.39 7.58 2.39
N ASN A 161 28.14 8.07 3.61
CA ASN A 161 28.25 7.25 4.81
C ASN A 161 27.08 6.22 4.88
N PRO A 162 27.37 4.90 4.89
CA PRO A 162 26.35 3.86 4.90
C PRO A 162 25.58 3.74 6.24
N SER A 163 26.07 4.36 7.32
CA SER A 163 25.38 4.39 8.61
C SER A 163 24.19 5.34 8.64
N ILE A 164 24.09 6.26 7.68
CA ILE A 164 22.96 7.19 7.57
C ILE A 164 21.83 6.50 6.80
N ARG A 165 20.68 6.36 7.44
CA ARG A 165 19.52 5.62 6.90
C ARG A 165 19.02 6.13 5.55
N TYR A 166 19.09 7.44 5.31
CA TYR A 166 18.60 8.06 4.07
C TYR A 166 19.64 9.04 3.53
N THR A 167 20.35 8.62 2.47
CA THR A 167 21.28 9.45 1.70
C THR A 167 20.84 9.47 0.25
N VAL A 168 21.11 10.56 -0.49
CA VAL A 168 20.69 10.65 -1.91
C VAL A 168 21.22 9.47 -2.71
N PHE A 169 22.49 9.11 -2.53
CA PHE A 169 23.11 7.97 -3.20
C PHE A 169 22.50 6.63 -2.77
N GLY A 170 22.28 6.44 -1.47
CA GLY A 170 21.64 5.23 -0.94
C GLY A 170 20.21 5.06 -1.44
N LEU A 171 19.44 6.14 -1.49
CA LEU A 171 18.09 6.13 -2.07
C LEU A 171 18.12 5.85 -3.56
N MET A 172 19.03 6.46 -4.31
CA MET A 172 19.10 6.28 -5.76
C MET A 172 19.45 4.82 -6.12
N VAL A 173 20.49 4.26 -5.51
CA VAL A 173 20.90 2.87 -5.73
C VAL A 173 19.84 1.91 -5.19
N GLY A 174 19.40 2.10 -3.95
CA GLY A 174 18.42 1.24 -3.30
C GLY A 174 17.07 1.21 -4.03
N SER A 175 16.54 2.38 -4.43
CA SER A 175 15.28 2.46 -5.16
C SER A 175 15.40 1.85 -6.56
N SER A 176 16.54 2.03 -7.24
CA SER A 176 16.78 1.42 -8.55
C SER A 176 16.82 -0.11 -8.47
N LEU A 177 17.56 -0.67 -7.50
CA LEU A 177 17.61 -2.11 -7.27
C LEU A 177 16.24 -2.68 -6.88
N TYR A 178 15.50 -1.96 -6.01
CA TYR A 178 14.15 -2.34 -5.62
C TYR A 178 13.18 -2.33 -6.81
N ALA A 179 13.24 -1.31 -7.66
CA ALA A 179 12.42 -1.21 -8.86
C ALA A 179 12.74 -2.35 -9.86
N ILE A 180 14.02 -2.66 -10.07
CA ILE A 180 14.44 -3.78 -10.93
C ILE A 180 13.93 -5.10 -10.36
N ALA A 181 14.08 -5.34 -9.05
CA ALA A 181 13.58 -6.56 -8.42
C ALA A 181 12.06 -6.70 -8.57
N GLY A 182 11.31 -5.61 -8.37
CA GLY A 182 9.86 -5.55 -8.51
C GLY A 182 9.36 -5.78 -9.95
N MET A 183 10.07 -5.29 -10.95
CA MET A 183 9.68 -5.44 -12.36
C MET A 183 10.18 -6.73 -12.99
N ALA A 184 11.44 -7.12 -12.75
CA ALA A 184 12.08 -8.22 -13.48
C ALA A 184 11.91 -9.58 -12.79
N VAL A 185 11.92 -9.62 -11.46
CA VAL A 185 11.99 -10.88 -10.69
C VAL A 185 10.65 -11.23 -10.05
N LEU A 186 9.85 -10.22 -9.70
CA LEU A 186 8.58 -10.45 -9.01
C LEU A 186 7.61 -11.25 -9.88
N GLN A 187 7.13 -12.36 -9.33
CA GLN A 187 6.24 -13.29 -10.02
C GLN A 187 4.99 -12.59 -10.60
N ILE A 188 4.40 -11.67 -9.84
CA ILE A 188 3.16 -10.96 -10.21
C ILE A 188 3.37 -10.10 -11.46
N SER A 189 4.52 -9.40 -11.55
CA SER A 189 4.88 -8.55 -12.70
C SER A 189 5.15 -9.41 -13.94
N ALA A 190 5.96 -10.45 -13.80
CA ALA A 190 6.29 -11.37 -14.89
C ALA A 190 5.03 -12.03 -15.47
N GLN A 191 4.09 -12.46 -14.61
CA GLN A 191 2.85 -13.10 -15.04
C GLN A 191 1.96 -12.17 -15.86
N ARG A 192 1.91 -10.87 -15.51
CA ARG A 192 1.16 -9.85 -16.27
C ARG A 192 1.80 -9.54 -17.63
N TYR A 193 3.13 -9.47 -17.70
CA TYR A 193 3.80 -9.26 -18.99
C TYR A 193 3.54 -10.41 -19.98
N LEU A 194 3.45 -11.64 -19.49
CA LEU A 194 3.13 -12.81 -20.32
C LEU A 194 1.69 -12.85 -20.83
N CYS A 195 0.78 -12.06 -20.24
CA CYS A 195 -0.61 -11.93 -20.71
C CYS A 195 -0.73 -10.98 -21.91
N VAL A 196 0.31 -10.22 -22.24
CA VAL A 196 0.35 -9.28 -23.36
C VAL A 196 0.85 -9.99 -24.62
N LYS A 197 0.19 -9.76 -25.76
CA LYS A 197 0.49 -10.45 -27.03
C LYS A 197 1.83 -10.06 -27.65
N SER A 198 2.36 -8.87 -27.35
CA SER A 198 3.55 -8.30 -27.98
C SER A 198 4.56 -7.82 -26.95
N THR A 199 5.85 -8.01 -27.23
CA THR A 199 6.97 -7.58 -26.38
C THR A 199 7.04 -6.06 -26.26
N ARG A 200 6.84 -5.31 -27.36
CA ARG A 200 6.77 -3.84 -27.30
C ARG A 200 5.61 -3.35 -26.44
N ALA A 201 4.47 -4.02 -26.51
CA ALA A 201 3.33 -3.68 -25.65
C ALA A 201 3.63 -4.02 -24.19
N ALA A 202 4.30 -5.14 -23.89
CA ALA A 202 4.72 -5.48 -22.54
C ALA A 202 5.72 -4.45 -21.96
N GLN A 203 6.66 -3.94 -22.77
CA GLN A 203 7.55 -2.83 -22.37
C GLN A 203 6.77 -1.55 -22.09
N GLY A 204 5.78 -1.21 -22.92
CA GLY A 204 4.90 -0.06 -22.67
C GLY A 204 4.13 -0.19 -21.35
N VAL A 205 3.61 -1.38 -21.05
CA VAL A 205 2.93 -1.69 -19.77
C VAL A 205 3.89 -1.55 -18.59
N ALA A 206 5.15 -1.99 -18.72
CA ALA A 206 6.15 -1.85 -17.68
C ALA A 206 6.47 -0.37 -17.37
N TRP A 207 6.70 0.45 -18.40
CA TRP A 207 6.95 1.89 -18.24
C TRP A 207 5.75 2.64 -17.67
N LEU A 208 4.54 2.32 -18.13
CA LEU A 208 3.31 2.88 -17.58
C LEU A 208 3.14 2.51 -16.10
N GLY A 209 3.42 1.25 -15.74
CA GLY A 209 3.40 0.79 -14.35
C GLY A 209 4.41 1.52 -13.48
N TYR A 210 5.62 1.76 -13.98
CA TYR A 210 6.65 2.52 -13.26
C TYR A 210 6.25 3.98 -13.03
N ALA A 211 5.68 4.64 -14.05
CA ALA A 211 5.16 6.00 -13.91
C ALA A 211 4.04 6.07 -12.86
N PHE A 212 3.15 5.09 -12.84
CA PHE A 212 2.05 5.00 -11.86
C PHE A 212 2.55 4.84 -10.42
N VAL A 213 3.62 4.06 -10.21
CA VAL A 213 4.27 3.94 -8.89
C VAL A 213 4.84 5.28 -8.44
N ILE A 214 5.54 6.01 -9.31
CA ILE A 214 6.07 7.35 -8.99
C ILE A 214 4.95 8.29 -8.58
N VAL A 215 3.87 8.37 -9.36
CA VAL A 215 2.71 9.21 -9.04
C VAL A 215 2.10 8.84 -7.68
N THR A 216 1.92 7.54 -7.41
CA THR A 216 1.37 7.06 -6.14
C THR A 216 2.25 7.42 -4.95
N LEU A 217 3.58 7.33 -5.10
CA LEU A 217 4.54 7.71 -4.07
C LEU A 217 4.47 9.21 -3.76
N LEU A 218 4.36 10.06 -4.79
CA LEU A 218 4.22 11.51 -4.63
C LEU A 218 2.89 11.89 -3.96
N LEU A 219 1.78 11.26 -4.36
CA LEU A 219 0.49 11.51 -3.71
C LEU A 219 0.50 11.04 -2.24
N SER A 220 1.16 9.91 -1.96
CA SER A 220 1.26 9.37 -0.60
C SER A 220 2.13 10.26 0.30
N SER A 221 3.20 10.85 -0.22
CA SER A 221 4.02 11.80 0.54
C SER A 221 3.25 13.08 0.86
N LEU A 222 2.40 13.56 -0.05
CA LEU A 222 1.49 14.69 0.22
C LEU A 222 0.50 14.37 1.34
N VAL A 223 -0.15 13.20 1.30
CA VAL A 223 -1.03 12.76 2.39
C VAL A 223 -0.27 12.67 3.72
N ALA A 224 0.99 12.19 3.71
CA ALA A 224 1.82 12.13 4.90
C ALA A 224 2.15 13.53 5.46
N LEU A 225 2.43 14.51 4.61
CA LEU A 225 2.65 15.91 5.02
C LEU A 225 1.39 16.54 5.60
N ILE A 226 0.23 16.30 5.01
CA ILE A 226 -1.06 16.77 5.54
C ILE A 226 -1.32 16.15 6.92
N LEU A 227 -1.12 14.84 7.06
CA LEU A 227 -1.25 14.16 8.35
C LEU A 227 -0.27 14.74 9.38
N TYR A 228 0.98 15.00 8.99
CA TYR A 228 1.95 15.65 9.86
C TYR A 228 1.49 17.04 10.29
N ALA A 229 1.05 17.89 9.35
CA ALA A 229 0.57 19.24 9.67
C ALA A 229 -0.60 19.21 10.64
N LYS A 230 -1.55 18.30 10.45
CA LYS A 230 -2.70 18.11 11.33
C LYS A 230 -2.33 17.67 12.75
N TYR A 231 -1.34 16.79 12.91
CA TYR A 231 -0.91 16.28 14.21
C TYR A 231 0.34 16.95 14.79
N SER A 232 0.87 17.98 14.13
CA SER A 232 2.11 18.68 14.52
C SER A 232 2.08 19.24 15.95
N GLN A 233 0.91 19.70 16.40
CA GLN A 233 0.72 20.28 17.73
C GLN A 233 0.29 19.25 18.78
N CYS A 234 -0.06 18.04 18.35
CA CYS A 234 -0.57 16.98 19.21
C CYS A 234 -0.12 15.62 18.68
N ASP A 235 1.10 15.22 19.08
CA ASP A 235 1.67 13.93 18.69
C ASP A 235 1.03 12.79 19.50
N PRO A 236 0.22 11.91 18.87
CA PRO A 236 -0.49 10.84 19.56
C PRO A 236 0.44 9.76 20.14
N PHE A 237 1.69 9.66 19.65
CA PHE A 237 2.69 8.73 20.17
C PHE A 237 3.27 9.23 21.48
N ARG A 238 3.62 10.52 21.55
CA ARG A 238 4.14 11.15 22.79
C ARG A 238 3.08 11.30 23.87
N ALA A 239 1.82 11.50 23.48
CA ALA A 239 0.68 11.53 24.41
C ALA A 239 0.34 10.14 25.00
N LYS A 240 1.10 9.08 24.68
CA LYS A 240 0.88 7.66 25.11
C LYS A 240 -0.51 7.11 24.76
N ILE A 241 -1.20 7.75 23.82
CA ILE A 241 -2.50 7.28 23.34
C ILE A 241 -2.32 6.10 22.38
N ILE A 242 -1.14 6.02 21.75
CA ILE A 242 -0.71 4.92 20.87
C ILE A 242 0.36 4.06 21.53
N LYS A 243 0.23 2.72 21.46
CA LYS A 243 1.31 1.77 21.79
C LYS A 243 2.22 1.42 20.59
N LYS A 244 1.71 1.49 19.35
CA LYS A 244 2.45 1.20 18.11
C LYS A 244 2.18 2.22 17.00
N PRO A 245 3.22 2.73 16.30
CA PRO A 245 3.09 3.82 15.31
C PRO A 245 2.14 3.51 14.14
N ASP A 246 1.80 2.23 13.91
CA ASP A 246 0.89 1.80 12.84
C ASP A 246 -0.59 2.14 13.12
N GLN A 247 -0.92 2.60 14.33
CA GLN A 247 -2.31 2.83 14.79
C GLN A 247 -2.78 4.28 14.69
N VAL A 248 -1.96 5.19 14.13
CA VAL A 248 -2.20 6.66 14.15
C VAL A 248 -3.56 7.06 13.56
N ARG A 249 -4.08 6.32 12.58
CA ARG A 249 -5.36 6.63 11.92
C ARG A 249 -6.59 6.41 12.81
N MET A 250 -6.50 5.58 13.85
CA MET A 250 -7.65 5.12 14.66
C MET A 250 -8.11 6.12 15.72
N ILE A 251 -7.25 7.08 16.11
CA ILE A 251 -7.43 7.79 17.37
C ILE A 251 -7.89 9.23 17.21
N ARG A 252 -8.45 9.58 16.05
CA ARG A 252 -8.99 10.93 15.81
C ARG A 252 -9.89 11.41 16.96
N ASN A 253 -10.80 10.57 17.47
CA ASN A 253 -11.73 10.96 18.54
C ASN A 253 -11.08 11.12 19.93
N GLN A 254 -10.06 10.32 20.29
CA GLN A 254 -9.35 10.56 21.57
C GLN A 254 -8.36 11.73 21.43
N LEU A 255 -7.80 11.96 20.24
CA LEU A 255 -6.97 13.13 19.92
C LEU A 255 -7.77 14.43 19.95
N THR A 256 -8.98 14.46 19.38
CA THR A 256 -9.87 15.62 19.46
C THR A 256 -10.26 15.89 20.92
N ASN A 257 -10.57 14.86 21.70
CA ASN A 257 -10.94 15.05 23.11
C ASN A 257 -9.75 15.36 24.03
N HIS A 258 -8.51 14.95 23.73
CA HIS A 258 -7.34 15.28 24.57
C HIS A 258 -6.59 16.55 24.14
N CYS A 259 -6.60 16.90 22.86
CA CYS A 259 -5.93 18.10 22.36
C CYS A 259 -6.87 19.29 22.08
N CYS A 260 -8.19 19.11 22.20
CA CYS A 260 -9.18 20.20 22.22
C CYS A 260 -9.99 20.23 23.53
N VAL A 261 -9.41 19.95 24.70
CA VAL A 261 -10.08 20.31 25.96
C VAL A 261 -9.99 21.85 26.11
N HIS A 262 -11.11 22.55 25.97
CA HIS A 262 -11.30 24.01 26.14
C HIS A 262 -11.03 24.96 24.95
N GLY A 263 -11.10 24.53 23.69
CA GLY A 263 -11.06 25.48 22.55
C GLY A 263 -9.77 26.30 22.44
N LYS A 264 -8.73 25.91 23.19
CA LYS A 264 -7.35 26.38 23.09
C LYS A 264 -6.48 25.16 22.82
N MET A 265 -5.71 25.21 21.73
CA MET A 265 -4.63 24.28 21.47
C MET A 265 -3.60 24.45 22.60
N HIS A 266 -3.58 23.54 23.57
CA HIS A 266 -2.48 23.50 24.53
C HIS A 266 -1.26 22.93 23.82
N SER A 267 -0.31 23.81 23.52
CA SER A 267 1.02 23.45 23.03
C SER A 267 1.67 22.48 24.01
N VAL A 268 1.73 21.19 23.68
CA VAL A 268 2.69 20.30 24.31
C VAL A 268 4.05 20.74 23.79
N ALA A 269 4.90 21.27 24.68
CA ALA A 269 6.16 21.91 24.34
C ALA A 269 6.98 21.09 23.33
N VAL A 270 7.23 21.69 22.18
CA VAL A 270 8.13 21.18 21.14
C VAL A 270 9.56 21.35 21.66
N HIS A 271 10.06 20.36 22.40
CA HIS A 271 11.51 20.28 22.58
C HIS A 271 12.13 19.74 21.27
N PRO A 272 13.10 20.45 20.68
CA PRO A 272 13.77 20.02 19.46
C PRO A 272 14.42 18.66 19.69
N TYR A 273 14.30 17.80 18.68
CA TYR A 273 14.89 16.47 18.65
C TYR A 273 16.42 16.60 18.62
N LYS A 274 17.07 16.73 19.79
CA LYS A 274 18.50 16.41 19.93
C LYS A 274 18.61 14.89 19.93
N GLN A 275 18.92 14.36 18.76
CA GLN A 275 19.34 12.99 18.55
C GLN A 275 20.61 12.76 19.41
N LYS A 276 20.46 12.21 20.61
CA LYS A 276 21.59 11.68 21.38
C LYS A 276 22.03 10.40 20.68
N ILE A 277 23.06 10.54 19.88
CA ILE A 277 23.90 9.45 19.40
C ILE A 277 24.66 8.93 20.63
N ASN A 278 24.41 7.68 21.00
CA ASN A 278 25.36 6.83 21.73
C ASN A 278 25.55 5.58 20.88
#